data_AF-A0A0B7KER5-F1
#
_entry.id   AF-A0A0B7KER5-F1
#
_cell.length_a   1.000
_cell.length_b   1.000
_cell.length_c   1.000
_cell.angle_alpha   90.00
_cell.angle_beta   90.00
_cell.angle_gamma   90.00
#
_symmetry.space_group_name_H-M   'P 1'
#
loop_
_entity.id
_entity.type
_entity.pdbx_description
1 polymer ?
#
loop_
_entity_poly.entity_id
_entity_poly.type
_entity_poly.pdbx_seq_one_letter_code
_entity_poly.pdbx_strand_id
1 'polypeptide(L)' 'MTAKLRTTQHMVSGLQSNTLVGFVKAMVMFPDVQAKGQEEIDAVIGGDRLPQWDDRDRLPYIRGIVEETFRCE' A
#
# COMPACT_ATOMS: atom_id res chain seq x y z
N MET A 1 -17.24 30.11 -1.05
CA MET A 1 -16.12 29.35 -0.44
C MET A 1 -16.01 27.92 -1.01
N THR A 2 -16.26 27.70 -2.30
CA THR A 2 -16.31 26.36 -2.92
C THR A 2 -15.26 26.13 -4.02
N ALA A 3 -14.54 27.18 -4.46
CA ALA A 3 -13.52 27.06 -5.50
C ALA A 3 -12.14 26.59 -4.99
N LYS A 4 -11.84 26.81 -3.69
CA LYS A 4 -10.53 26.44 -3.09
C LYS A 4 -10.39 24.96 -2.77
N LEU A 5 -11.48 24.19 -2.78
CA LEU A 5 -11.49 22.75 -2.46
C LEU A 5 -11.27 21.88 -3.71
N ARG A 6 -11.47 22.41 -4.92
CA ARG A 6 -11.31 21.64 -6.17
C ARG A 6 -9.85 21.58 -6.65
N THR A 7 -9.05 22.60 -6.35
CA THR A 7 -7.62 22.65 -6.72
C THR A 7 -6.79 21.66 -5.89
N THR A 8 -7.17 21.40 -4.65
CA THR A 8 -6.48 20.42 -3.78
C THR A 8 -6.64 18.99 -4.28
N GLN A 9 -7.72 18.66 -5.00
CA GLN A 9 -7.97 17.32 -5.53
C GLN A 9 -7.03 16.92 -6.67
N HIS A 10 -6.50 17.89 -7.44
CA HIS A 10 -5.56 17.61 -8.54
C HIS A 10 -4.09 17.49 -8.09
N MET A 11 -3.74 17.99 -6.90
CA MET A 11 -2.40 17.82 -6.32
C MET A 11 -2.19 16.43 -5.70
N VAL A 12 -3.27 15.76 -5.29
CA VAL A 12 -3.22 14.41 -4.69
C VAL A 12 -2.99 13.31 -5.73
N SER A 13 -3.24 13.58 -7.01
CA SER A 13 -2.97 12.63 -8.11
C SER A 13 -1.49 12.29 -8.26
N GLY A 14 -0.57 13.24 -8.01
CA GLY A 14 0.87 13.00 -8.09
C GLY A 14 1.43 12.25 -6.88
N LEU A 15 0.81 12.43 -5.71
CA LEU A 15 1.20 11.77 -4.45
C LEU A 15 1.03 10.24 -4.53
N GLN A 16 0.07 9.73 -5.32
CA GLN A 16 -0.09 8.28 -5.49
C GLN A 16 1.04 7.65 -6.32
N SER A 17 1.58 8.38 -7.31
CA SER A 17 2.60 7.85 -8.21
C SER A 17 3.95 7.68 -7.52
N ASN A 18 4.36 8.62 -6.67
CA ASN A 18 5.65 8.52 -5.98
C ASN A 18 5.66 7.41 -4.93
N THR A 19 4.58 7.25 -4.17
CA THR A 19 4.48 6.20 -3.14
C THR A 19 4.44 4.82 -3.77
N LEU A 20 3.71 4.64 -4.87
CA LEU A 20 3.68 3.36 -5.56
C LEU A 20 5.06 3.01 -6.14
N VAL A 21 5.77 3.98 -6.71
CA VAL A 21 7.15 3.77 -7.19
C VAL A 21 8.09 3.43 -6.02
N GLY A 22 7.95 4.13 -4.88
CA GLY A 22 8.69 3.84 -3.65
C GLY A 22 8.44 2.44 -3.12
N PHE A 23 7.17 2.02 -3.07
CA PHE A 23 6.75 0.68 -2.68
C PHE A 23 7.36 -0.38 -3.60
N VAL A 24 7.19 -0.23 -4.91
CA VAL A 24 7.73 -1.19 -5.90
C VAL A 24 9.26 -1.26 -5.78
N LYS A 25 9.94 -0.12 -5.62
CA LYS A 25 11.38 -0.08 -5.38
C LYS A 25 11.77 -0.82 -4.10
N ALA A 26 11.02 -0.64 -3.00
CA ALA A 26 11.26 -1.34 -1.75
C ALA A 26 11.07 -2.86 -1.91
N MET A 27 10.02 -3.30 -2.60
CA MET A 27 9.79 -4.73 -2.86
C MET A 27 10.89 -5.37 -3.73
N VAL A 28 11.43 -4.61 -4.68
CA VAL A 28 12.59 -5.06 -5.49
C VAL A 28 13.88 -5.13 -4.67
N MET A 29 14.13 -4.16 -3.78
CA MET A 29 15.34 -4.14 -2.94
C MET A 29 15.29 -5.16 -1.80
N PHE A 30 14.11 -5.51 -1.32
CA PHE A 30 13.89 -6.39 -0.17
C PHE A 30 12.96 -7.56 -0.54
N PRO A 31 13.43 -8.51 -1.38
CA PRO A 31 12.61 -9.63 -1.85
C PRO A 31 12.10 -10.53 -0.72
N ASP A 32 12.86 -10.69 0.37
CA ASP A 32 12.41 -11.46 1.54
C ASP A 32 11.22 -10.80 2.26
N VAL A 33 11.17 -9.47 2.27
CA VAL A 33 10.05 -8.72 2.83
C VAL A 33 8.82 -8.87 1.94
N GLN A 34 9.00 -8.79 0.62
CA GLN A 34 7.95 -9.05 -0.35
C GLN A 34 7.38 -10.46 -0.19
N ALA A 35 8.24 -11.49 -0.10
CA ALA A 35 7.82 -12.88 0.05
C ALA A 35 6.99 -13.09 1.32
N LYS A 36 7.43 -12.56 2.46
CA LYS A 36 6.67 -12.62 3.72
C LYS A 36 5.33 -11.89 3.65
N GLY A 37 5.27 -10.77 2.93
CA GLY A 37 4.01 -10.07 2.69
C GLY A 37 3.04 -10.92 1.88
N GLN A 38 3.54 -11.59 0.84
CA GLN A 38 2.73 -12.50 0.04
C GLN A 38 2.26 -13.71 0.85
N GLU A 39 3.10 -14.29 1.70
CA GLU A 39 2.72 -15.39 2.60
C GLU A 39 1.58 -14.99 3.55
N GLU A 40 1.60 -13.78 4.10
CA GLU A 40 0.50 -13.28 4.94
C GLU A 40 -0.80 -13.13 4.15
N ILE A 41 -0.71 -12.58 2.93
CA ILE A 41 -1.86 -12.45 2.01
C ILE A 41 -2.45 -13.82 1.70
N ASP A 42 -1.61 -14.78 1.30
CA ASP A 42 -2.04 -16.11 0.92
C ASP A 42 -2.66 -16.87 2.10
N ALA A 43 -2.12 -16.70 3.31
CA ALA A 43 -2.66 -17.31 4.53
C ALA A 43 -4.00 -16.73 4.98
N VAL A 44 -4.24 -15.43 4.79
CA VAL A 44 -5.43 -14.73 5.29
C VAL A 44 -6.58 -14.75 4.28
N ILE A 45 -6.25 -14.56 2.99
CA ILE A 45 -7.20 -14.36 1.91
C ILE A 45 -7.37 -15.64 1.08
N GLY A 46 -6.28 -16.40 0.89
CA GLY A 46 -6.23 -17.51 -0.06
C GLY A 46 -6.12 -17.04 -1.51
N GLY A 47 -6.33 -17.96 -2.46
CA GLY A 47 -6.23 -17.69 -3.90
C GLY A 47 -7.57 -17.42 -4.61
N ASP A 48 -8.70 -17.56 -3.91
CA ASP A 48 -10.03 -17.62 -4.53
C ASP A 48 -10.71 -16.25 -4.66
N ARG A 49 -10.18 -15.21 -4.01
CA ARG A 49 -10.75 -13.86 -4.02
C ARG A 49 -9.70 -12.78 -3.83
N LEU A 50 -10.05 -11.56 -4.23
CA LEU A 50 -9.26 -10.37 -3.94
C LEU A 50 -9.45 -9.89 -2.48
N PRO A 51 -8.48 -9.13 -1.93
CA PRO A 51 -8.60 -8.50 -0.62
C PRO A 51 -9.81 -7.58 -0.51
N GLN A 52 -10.41 -7.54 0.67
CA GLN A 52 -11.51 -6.64 1.05
C GLN A 52 -11.12 -5.79 2.27
N TRP A 53 -11.89 -4.75 2.55
CA TRP A 53 -11.62 -3.86 3.69
C TRP A 53 -11.64 -4.58 5.04
N ASP A 54 -12.49 -5.59 5.18
CA ASP A 54 -12.62 -6.38 6.41
C ASP A 54 -11.39 -7.26 6.69
N ASP A 55 -10.55 -7.51 5.68
CA ASP A 55 -9.31 -8.28 5.85
C ASP A 55 -8.19 -7.46 6.50
N ARG A 56 -8.31 -6.13 6.53
CA ARG A 56 -7.23 -5.21 6.92
C ARG A 56 -6.66 -5.50 8.31
N ASP A 57 -7.51 -5.81 9.29
CA ASP A 57 -7.07 -6.08 10.66
C ASP A 57 -6.34 -7.42 10.80
N ARG A 58 -6.50 -8.30 9.80
CA ARG A 58 -5.85 -9.61 9.72
C ARG A 58 -4.56 -9.58 8.91
N LEU A 59 -4.19 -8.44 8.33
CA LEU A 59 -2.98 -8.24 7.52
C LEU A 59 -1.99 -7.24 8.17
N PRO A 60 -1.54 -7.50 9.42
CA PRO A 60 -0.68 -6.57 10.14
C PRO A 60 0.68 -6.36 9.47
N TYR A 61 1.25 -7.36 8.81
CA TYR A 61 2.55 -7.24 8.15
C TYR A 61 2.46 -6.38 6.88
N ILE A 62 1.45 -6.60 6.04
CA ILE A 62 1.16 -5.72 4.89
C ILE A 62 0.91 -4.28 5.36
N ARG A 63 0.17 -4.09 6.46
CA ARG A 63 -0.02 -2.76 7.04
C ARG A 63 1.31 -2.10 7.41
N GLY A 64 2.21 -2.85 8.04
CA GLY A 64 3.56 -2.39 8.37
C GLY A 64 4.37 -1.98 7.14
N ILE A 65 4.32 -2.76 6.05
CA ILE A 65 5.00 -2.41 4.79
C ILE A 65 4.46 -1.09 4.22
N VAL A 66 3.15 -0.90 4.24
CA VAL A 66 2.52 0.34 3.74
C VAL A 66 2.93 1.53 4.59
N GLU A 67 2.85 1.42 5.92
CA GLU A 67 3.27 2.47 6.85
C GLU A 67 4.75 2.84 6.65
N GLU A 68 5.62 1.84 6.46
CA GLU A 68 7.04 2.04 6.22
C GLU A 68 7.32 2.70 4.87
N THR A 69 6.55 2.36 3.84
CA THR A 69 6.64 3.01 2.53
C THR A 69 6.36 4.51 2.65
N PHE A 70 5.33 4.89 3.40
CA PHE A 70 5.03 6.30 3.66
C PHE A 70 6.06 7.00 4.55
N ARG A 71 6.74 6.26 5.44
CA ARG A 71 7.84 6.79 6.26
C ARG A 71 9.12 7.06 5.44
N CYS A 72 9.31 6.31 4.36
CA CYS A 72 10.50 6.38 3.50
C CYS A 72 10.41 7.47 2.42
N GLU A 73 9.28 8.15 2.30
CA GLU A 73 9.15 9.36 1.46
C GLU A 73 9.81 10.59 2.07
#